data_AF-A0AAD1R567-F1
#
_entry.id   AF-A0AAD1R567-F1
#
_cell.length_a   1.000
_cell.length_b   1.000
_cell.length_c   1.000
_cell.angle_alpha   90.00
_cell.angle_beta   90.00
_cell.angle_gamma   90.00
#
_symmetry.space_group_name_H-M   'P 1'
#
loop_
_entity.id
_entity.type
_entity.pdbx_description
1 polymer ?
#
loop_
_entity_poly.entity_id
_entity_poly.type
_entity_poly.pdbx_seq_one_letter_code
_entity_poly.pdbx_strand_id
1 'polypeptide(L)'
;EQMAINDLKNNHAITIKPADKGGAVVIMNTKGYIKEGDRQLSDDKYYRKLNEDPTKEYTSQLRELIKSFPENLHLELQSLIPTSPCMGTFYMLPKIHKAR
;
A
#
# COMPACT_ATOMS: atom_id res chain seq x y z
N GLU A 1 14.69 -15.65 25.45
CA GLU A 1 13.67 -14.77 24.81
C GLU A 1 14.15 -14.13 23.51
N GLN A 2 15.35 -13.51 23.47
CA GLN A 2 15.87 -12.87 22.25
C GLN A 2 15.87 -13.76 20.99
N MET A 3 16.23 -15.04 21.14
CA MET A 3 16.23 -15.99 20.02
C MET A 3 14.82 -16.20 19.47
N ALA A 4 13.83 -16.45 20.33
CA ALA A 4 12.44 -16.65 19.89
C ALA A 4 11.85 -15.41 19.19
N ILE A 5 12.20 -14.19 19.63
CA ILE A 5 11.78 -12.95 18.96
C ILE A 5 12.43 -12.83 17.58
N ASN A 6 13.73 -13.14 17.49
CA ASN A 6 14.44 -13.14 16.21
C ASN A 6 13.85 -14.18 15.25
N ASP A 7 13.55 -15.39 15.74
CA ASP A 7 12.93 -16.47 14.97
C ASP A 7 11.55 -16.04 14.45
N LEU A 8 10.73 -15.40 15.29
CA LEU A 8 9.42 -14.90 14.90
C LEU A 8 9.53 -13.80 13.84
N LYS A 9 10.48 -12.86 14.00
CA LYS A 9 10.71 -11.75 13.08
C LYS A 9 11.19 -12.23 11.70
N ASN A 10 11.95 -13.31 11.66
CA ASN A 10 12.52 -13.88 10.45
C ASN A 10 11.64 -14.99 9.83
N ASN A 11 10.50 -15.33 10.45
CA ASN A 11 9.60 -16.33 9.91
C ASN A 11 8.74 -15.75 8.76
N HIS A 12 9.18 -15.96 7.53
CA HIS A 12 8.47 -15.51 6.33
C HIS A 12 7.16 -16.28 6.04
N ALA A 13 6.90 -17.40 6.72
CA ALA A 13 5.65 -18.15 6.55
C ALA A 13 4.44 -17.49 7.23
N ILE A 14 4.69 -16.51 8.12
CA ILE A 14 3.66 -15.74 8.80
C ILE A 14 3.74 -14.26 8.42
N THR A 15 2.57 -13.62 8.41
CA THR A 15 2.39 -12.18 8.26
C THR A 15 1.79 -11.66 9.55
N ILE A 16 2.44 -10.66 10.14
CA ILE A 16 2.00 -9.98 11.37
C ILE A 16 1.55 -8.58 10.99
N LYS A 17 0.28 -8.27 11.25
CA LYS A 17 -0.32 -6.95 10.95
C LYS A 17 -1.21 -6.49 12.10
N PRO A 18 -1.35 -5.18 12.34
CA PRO A 18 -2.39 -4.68 13.21
C PRO A 18 -3.77 -5.02 12.63
N ALA A 19 -4.73 -5.32 13.51
CA ALA A 19 -6.12 -5.46 13.12
C ALA A 19 -6.70 -4.08 12.76
N ASP A 20 -7.61 -4.04 11.79
CA ASP A 20 -8.35 -2.83 11.40
C ASP A 20 -9.12 -2.20 12.58
N LYS A 21 -9.58 -3.03 13.54
CA LYS A 21 -10.37 -2.58 14.70
C LYS A 21 -9.95 -3.29 15.99
N GLY A 22 -10.05 -2.58 17.10
CA GLY A 22 -9.94 -3.16 18.45
C GLY A 22 -8.51 -3.31 18.98
N GLY A 23 -7.51 -2.69 18.37
CA GLY A 23 -6.13 -2.66 18.89
C GLY A 23 -5.41 -4.01 18.93
N ALA A 24 -5.97 -5.03 18.28
CA ALA A 24 -5.40 -6.38 18.26
C ALA A 24 -4.28 -6.51 17.22
N VAL A 25 -3.45 -7.54 17.37
CA VAL A 25 -2.47 -7.98 16.37
C VAL A 25 -2.94 -9.29 15.76
N VAL A 26 -2.90 -9.38 14.44
CA VAL A 26 -3.25 -10.58 13.69
C VAL A 26 -1.99 -11.25 13.18
N ILE A 27 -1.88 -12.54 13.47
CA ILE A 27 -0.86 -13.43 12.92
C ILE A 27 -1.58 -14.37 11.96
N MET A 28 -1.16 -14.39 10.70
CA MET A 28 -1.76 -15.25 9.68
C MET A 28 -0.72 -15.84 8.75
N ASN A 29 -1.06 -16.94 8.08
CA ASN A 29 -0.20 -17.52 7.06
C ASN A 29 0.01 -16.55 5.88
N THR A 30 1.26 -16.33 5.49
CA THR A 30 1.62 -15.40 4.41
C THR A 30 1.00 -15.78 3.06
N LYS A 31 0.93 -17.07 2.73
CA LYS A 31 0.29 -17.53 1.48
C LYS A 31 -1.20 -17.20 1.47
N GLY A 32 -1.87 -17.37 2.61
CA GLY A 32 -3.28 -17.01 2.77
C GLY A 32 -3.50 -15.49 2.63
N TYR A 33 -2.63 -14.69 3.25
CA TYR A 33 -2.65 -13.23 3.12
C TYR A 33 -2.51 -12.79 1.67
N ILE A 34 -1.47 -13.27 0.97
CA ILE A 34 -1.23 -12.92 -0.45
C ILE A 34 -2.42 -13.35 -1.32
N LYS A 35 -2.88 -14.60 -1.16
CA LYS A 35 -4.01 -15.13 -1.93
C LYS A 35 -5.28 -14.28 -1.79
N GLU A 36 -5.57 -13.78 -0.58
CA GLU A 36 -6.73 -12.91 -0.38
C GLU A 36 -6.55 -11.55 -1.07
N GLY A 37 -5.34 -11.00 -1.06
CA GLY A 37 -5.00 -9.77 -1.79
C GLY A 37 -5.19 -9.95 -3.29
N ASP A 38 -4.64 -11.02 -3.85
CA ASP A 38 -4.81 -11.37 -5.26
C ASP A 38 -6.29 -11.56 -5.61
N ARG A 39 -7.06 -12.23 -4.76
CA ARG A 39 -8.51 -12.44 -4.96
C ARG A 39 -9.26 -11.11 -5.07
N GLN A 40 -8.94 -10.13 -4.24
CA GLN A 40 -9.57 -8.79 -4.27
C GLN A 40 -9.10 -7.97 -5.47
N LEU A 41 -7.79 -7.96 -5.76
CA LEU A 41 -7.21 -7.18 -6.86
C LEU A 41 -7.55 -7.74 -8.25
N SER A 42 -7.95 -9.02 -8.32
CA SER A 42 -8.41 -9.66 -9.56
C SER A 42 -9.86 -9.32 -9.91
N ASP A 43 -10.59 -8.59 -9.04
CA ASP A 43 -11.96 -8.16 -9.32
C ASP A 43 -11.96 -7.03 -10.36
N ASP A 44 -12.21 -7.40 -11.62
CA ASP A 44 -12.21 -6.51 -12.79
C ASP A 44 -13.40 -5.54 -12.82
N LYS A 45 -14.38 -5.73 -11.95
CA LYS A 45 -15.47 -4.77 -11.73
C LYS A 45 -14.96 -3.48 -11.09
N TYR A 46 -13.96 -3.57 -10.21
CA TYR A 46 -13.45 -2.44 -9.44
C TYR A 46 -12.01 -2.07 -9.79
N TYR A 47 -11.21 -3.02 -10.26
CA TYR A 47 -9.79 -2.81 -10.55
C TYR A 47 -9.45 -3.09 -12.02
N ARG A 48 -8.44 -2.38 -12.52
CA ARG A 48 -7.87 -2.63 -13.85
C ARG A 48 -6.37 -2.82 -13.70
N LYS A 49 -5.86 -3.93 -14.24
CA LYS A 49 -4.42 -4.16 -14.33
C LYS A 49 -3.80 -3.20 -15.33
N LEU A 50 -2.74 -2.52 -14.90
CA LEU A 50 -1.91 -1.68 -15.78
C LEU A 50 -0.77 -2.52 -16.36
N ASN A 51 -0.38 -2.21 -17.59
CA ASN A 51 0.69 -2.91 -18.30
C ASN A 51 2.09 -2.50 -17.81
N GLU A 52 2.20 -1.29 -17.26
CA GLU A 52 3.44 -0.71 -16.77
C GLU A 52 3.19 0.21 -15.57
N ASP A 53 4.27 0.62 -14.91
CA ASP A 53 4.22 1.58 -13.80
C ASP A 53 3.97 3.00 -14.35
N PRO A 54 2.79 3.60 -14.08
CA PRO A 54 2.44 4.92 -14.62
C PRO A 54 3.08 6.07 -13.82
N THR A 55 3.85 5.78 -12.76
CA THR A 55 4.35 6.80 -11.81
C THR A 55 5.09 7.93 -12.52
N LYS A 56 5.95 7.61 -13.51
CA LYS A 56 6.71 8.63 -14.27
C LYS A 56 5.80 9.48 -15.13
N GLU A 57 4.86 8.85 -15.83
CA GLU A 57 3.89 9.52 -16.70
C GLU A 57 3.03 10.49 -15.88
N TYR A 58 2.40 10.02 -14.81
CA TYR A 58 1.55 10.84 -13.95
C TYR A 58 2.34 11.94 -13.26
N THR A 59 3.60 11.71 -12.88
CA THR A 59 4.47 12.76 -12.35
C THR A 59 4.72 13.85 -13.40
N SER A 60 4.92 13.50 -14.66
CA SER A 60 5.10 14.48 -15.74
C SER A 60 3.83 15.30 -15.96
N GLN A 61 2.68 14.62 -16.12
CA GLN A 61 1.39 15.26 -16.30
C GLN A 61 1.04 16.19 -15.12
N LEU A 62 1.33 15.76 -13.89
CA LEU A 62 1.13 16.57 -12.70
C LEU A 62 2.01 17.82 -12.71
N ARG A 63 3.29 17.71 -13.11
CA ARG A 63 4.19 18.87 -13.21
C ARG A 63 3.72 19.86 -14.27
N GLU A 64 3.22 19.38 -15.40
CA GLU A 64 2.65 20.22 -16.47
C GLU A 64 1.38 20.92 -15.99
N LEU A 65 0.48 20.19 -15.32
CA LEU A 65 -0.71 20.75 -14.71
C LEU A 65 -0.35 21.83 -13.67
N ILE A 66 0.63 21.58 -12.80
CA ILE A 66 1.09 22.53 -11.78
C ILE A 66 1.65 23.82 -12.40
N LYS A 67 2.30 23.74 -13.56
CA LYS A 67 2.78 24.93 -14.31
C LYS A 67 1.66 25.80 -14.86
N SER A 68 0.44 25.27 -15.00
CA SER A 68 -0.72 26.05 -15.48
C SER A 68 -1.34 26.96 -14.42
N PHE A 69 -0.98 26.78 -13.13
CA PHE A 69 -1.49 27.60 -12.03
C PHE A 69 -0.70 28.90 -11.84
N PRO A 70 -1.29 29.91 -11.17
CA PRO A 70 -0.59 31.13 -10.77
C PRO A 70 0.67 30.85 -9.94
N GLU A 71 1.68 31.70 -10.07
CA GLU A 71 3.03 31.50 -9.51
C GLU A 71 3.05 31.20 -8.00
N ASN A 72 2.20 31.89 -7.23
CA ASN A 72 2.10 31.67 -5.78
C ASN A 72 1.64 30.26 -5.43
N LEU A 73 0.71 29.69 -6.21
CA LEU A 73 0.21 28.33 -6.02
C LEU A 73 1.12 27.29 -6.67
N HIS A 74 1.76 27.64 -7.80
CA HIS A 74 2.71 26.80 -8.51
C HIS A 74 3.85 26.31 -7.62
N LEU A 75 4.52 27.23 -6.91
CA LEU A 75 5.67 26.92 -6.06
C LEU A 75 5.27 26.05 -4.87
N GLU A 76 4.13 26.33 -4.26
CA GLU A 76 3.58 25.54 -3.16
C GLU A 76 3.29 24.11 -3.62
N LEU A 77 2.55 23.93 -4.73
CA LEU A 77 2.20 22.61 -5.25
C LEU A 77 3.43 21.82 -5.73
N GLN A 78 4.41 22.51 -6.33
CA GLN A 78 5.63 21.85 -6.78
C GLN A 78 6.43 21.27 -5.60
N SER A 79 6.39 21.91 -4.44
CA SER A 79 7.04 21.41 -3.22
C SER A 79 6.43 20.12 -2.66
N LEU A 80 5.17 19.81 -3.02
CA LEU A 80 4.47 18.61 -2.59
C LEU A 80 4.82 17.37 -3.44
N ILE A 81 5.46 17.56 -4.60
CA ILE A 81 5.88 16.45 -5.45
C ILE A 81 7.07 15.74 -4.80
N PRO A 82 7.00 14.42 -4.55
CA PRO A 82 8.13 13.68 -4.00
C PRO A 82 9.37 13.78 -4.90
N THR A 83 10.55 13.90 -4.29
CA THR A 83 11.83 13.93 -5.03
C THR A 83 12.05 12.65 -5.85
N SER A 84 11.64 11.51 -5.30
CA SER A 84 11.76 10.19 -5.92
C SER A 84 10.42 9.46 -5.86
N PRO A 85 9.47 9.76 -6.77
CA PRO A 85 8.19 9.07 -6.82
C PRO A 85 8.38 7.58 -7.10
N CYS A 86 7.64 6.74 -6.39
CA CYS A 86 7.62 5.29 -6.59
C CYS A 86 6.20 4.75 -6.47
N MET A 87 6.00 3.55 -7.02
CA MET A 87 4.72 2.86 -6.91
C MET A 87 4.36 2.61 -5.44
N GLY A 88 3.09 2.86 -5.11
CA GLY A 88 2.56 2.56 -3.79
C GLY A 88 2.58 1.06 -3.50
N THR A 89 2.98 0.69 -2.29
CA THR A 89 2.92 -0.71 -1.83
C THR A 89 1.53 -1.05 -1.36
N PHE A 90 0.89 -2.04 -1.98
CA PHE A 90 -0.37 -2.59 -1.49
C PHE A 90 -0.15 -3.47 -0.26
N TYR A 91 -0.98 -3.28 0.75
CA TYR A 91 -1.10 -4.17 1.90
C TYR A 91 -2.50 -4.11 2.47
N MET A 92 -2.94 -5.20 3.09
CA MET A 92 -4.24 -5.30 3.76
C MET A 92 -4.10 -5.24 5.28
N LEU A 93 -5.12 -4.68 5.93
CA LEU A 93 -5.34 -4.76 7.37
C LEU A 93 -6.42 -5.80 7.66
N PRO A 94 -6.09 -6.93 8.32
CA PRO A 94 -7.07 -7.96 8.63
C PRO A 94 -8.15 -7.44 9.58
N LYS A 95 -9.39 -7.90 9.38
CA LYS A 95 -10.54 -7.54 10.20
C LYS A 95 -11.04 -8.73 10.98
N ILE A 96 -11.13 -8.59 12.31
CA ILE A 96 -11.68 -9.61 13.19
C ILE A 96 -13.18 -9.37 13.29
N HIS A 97 -13.97 -10.35 12.85
CA HIS A 97 -15.41 -10.32 13.02
C HIS A 97 -15.79 -10.81 14.41
N LYS A 98 -16.78 -10.17 15.05
CA LYS A 98 -17.39 -10.71 16.26
C LYS A 98 -18.06 -12.04 15.91
N ALA A 99 -17.97 -13.01 16.82
CA ALA A 99 -18.83 -14.18 16.75
C ALA A 99 -20.28 -13.68 16.71
N ARG A 100 -21.04 -14.21 15.75
CA ARG A 100 -22.49 -14.01 15.72
C ARG A 100 -23.15 -14.84 16.80
#